data_AF-A0A3M5XBN4-F1
#
_entry.id   AF-A0A3M5XBN4-F1
#
_cell.length_a   1.000
_cell.length_b   1.000
_cell.length_c   1.000
_cell.angle_alpha   90.00
_cell.angle_beta   90.00
_cell.angle_gamma   90.00
#
_symmetry.space_group_name_H-M   'P 1'
#
loop_
_entity.id
_entity.type
_entity.pdbx_description
1 polymer ?
#
loop_
_entity_poly.entity_id
_entity_poly.type
_entity_poly.pdbx_seq_one_letter_code
_entity_poly.pdbx_strand_id
1 'polypeptide(L)'
;MSRELLRQADLILLMEQAHFSDVLELAPEVRGKAFLIGKWQDPLDITDPYRRPASAFEQTYAQLSRCIDDWLPHFQSGATG
;
A
#
# COMPACT_ATOMS: atom_id res chain seq x y z
N MET A 1 -2.47 -3.69 -14.16
CA MET A 1 -1.17 -3.97 -13.51
C MET A 1 -0.37 -4.90 -14.42
N SER A 2 0.79 -4.49 -14.94
CA SER A 2 1.67 -5.36 -15.73
C SER A 2 2.70 -6.06 -14.85
N ARG A 3 2.98 -7.35 -15.09
CA ARG A 3 3.98 -8.13 -14.33
C ARG A 3 5.36 -7.48 -14.32
N GLU A 4 5.72 -6.81 -15.41
CA GLU A 4 7.02 -6.14 -15.55
C GLU A 4 7.20 -4.98 -14.57
N LEU A 5 6.14 -4.19 -14.36
CA LEU A 5 6.14 -3.08 -13.40
C LEU A 5 6.22 -3.59 -11.95
N LEU A 6 5.53 -4.69 -11.65
CA LEU A 6 5.63 -5.36 -10.34
C LEU A 6 7.04 -5.92 -10.09
N ARG A 7 7.72 -6.45 -11.12
CA ARG A 7 9.11 -6.93 -10.97
C ARG A 7 10.11 -5.80 -10.76
N GLN A 8 9.93 -4.65 -11.41
CA GLN A 8 10.83 -3.50 -11.29
C GLN A 8 10.65 -2.74 -9.97
N ALA A 9 9.49 -2.79 -9.35
CA ALA A 9 9.26 -2.12 -8.07
C ALA A 9 10.05 -2.79 -6.94
N ASP A 10 10.80 -2.03 -6.15
CA ASP A 10 11.45 -2.51 -4.91
C ASP A 10 10.43 -2.70 -3.77
N LEU A 11 9.34 -1.93 -3.80
CA LEU A 11 8.24 -2.02 -2.85
C LEU A 11 6.90 -1.78 -3.55
N ILE A 12 5.90 -2.58 -3.22
CA ILE A 12 4.53 -2.46 -3.71
C ILE A 12 3.62 -2.27 -2.50
N LEU A 13 2.97 -1.12 -2.42
CA LEU A 13 2.00 -0.79 -1.36
C LEU A 13 0.58 -0.88 -1.91
N LEU A 14 -0.23 -1.73 -1.30
CA LEU A 14 -1.62 -1.99 -1.72
C LEU A 14 -2.59 -1.50 -0.66
N MET A 15 -3.75 -1.02 -1.10
CA MET A 15 -4.74 -0.42 -0.20
C MET A 15 -5.61 -1.45 0.49
N GLU A 16 -5.82 -2.62 -0.13
CA GLU A 16 -6.77 -3.64 0.33
C GLU A 16 -6.20 -5.06 0.21
N GLN A 17 -6.66 -5.95 1.08
CA GLN A 17 -6.34 -7.39 1.06
C GLN A 17 -6.74 -8.07 -0.26
N ALA A 18 -7.84 -7.64 -0.87
CA ALA A 18 -8.30 -8.16 -2.15
C ALA A 18 -7.25 -7.89 -3.25
N HIS A 19 -6.79 -6.64 -3.35
CA HIS A 19 -5.72 -6.27 -4.27
C HIS A 19 -4.40 -7.02 -4.01
N PHE A 20 -4.07 -7.27 -2.74
CA PHE A 20 -2.92 -8.09 -2.38
C PHE A 20 -3.04 -9.51 -2.94
N SER A 21 -4.20 -10.13 -2.79
CA SER A 21 -4.47 -11.48 -3.31
C SER A 21 -4.38 -11.52 -4.83
N ASP A 22 -4.98 -10.55 -5.53
CA ASP A 22 -4.90 -10.44 -7.00
C ASP A 22 -3.46 -10.29 -7.50
N VAL A 23 -2.65 -9.47 -6.82
CA VAL A 23 -1.24 -9.28 -7.16
C VAL A 23 -0.44 -10.56 -6.92
N LEU A 24 -0.71 -11.30 -5.85
CA LEU A 24 -0.04 -12.58 -5.59
C LEU A 24 -0.42 -13.67 -6.58
N GLU A 25 -1.66 -13.67 -7.06
CA GLU A 25 -2.10 -14.58 -8.13
C GLU A 25 -1.38 -14.23 -9.44
N LEU A 26 -1.24 -12.94 -9.73
CA LEU A 26 -0.58 -12.47 -10.94
C LEU A 26 0.95 -12.56 -10.87
N ALA A 27 1.59 -12.39 -9.72
CA ALA A 27 3.05 -12.35 -9.60
C ALA A 27 3.48 -12.85 -8.21
N PRO A 28 3.45 -14.16 -7.94
CA PRO A 28 3.83 -14.70 -6.63
C PRO A 28 5.28 -14.34 -6.23
N GLU A 29 6.15 -14.08 -7.20
CA GLU A 29 7.53 -13.63 -6.99
C GLU A 29 7.65 -12.27 -6.28
N VAL A 30 6.59 -11.44 -6.27
CA VAL A 30 6.62 -10.13 -5.61
C VAL A 30 6.09 -10.18 -4.17
N ARG A 31 5.73 -11.35 -3.66
CA ARG A 31 5.18 -11.52 -2.29
C ARG A 31 6.06 -10.92 -1.20
N GLY A 32 7.39 -11.03 -1.34
CA GLY A 32 8.34 -10.49 -0.35
C GLY A 32 8.44 -8.97 -0.33
N LYS A 33 7.90 -8.30 -1.34
CA LYS A 33 7.96 -6.84 -1.53
C LYS A 33 6.58 -6.19 -1.70
N ALA A 34 5.51 -6.97 -1.66
CA ALA A 34 4.14 -6.48 -1.63
C ALA A 34 3.66 -6.40 -0.17
N PHE A 35 3.07 -5.27 0.21
CA PHE A 35 2.55 -5.04 1.55
C PHE A 35 1.29 -4.18 1.49
N LEU A 36 0.48 -4.26 2.55
CA LEU A 36 -0.64 -3.34 2.73
C LEU A 36 -0.12 -2.00 3.27
N ILE A 37 -0.62 -0.90 2.71
CA ILE A 37 -0.28 0.45 3.18
C ILE A 37 -0.70 0.63 4.64
N GLY A 38 -1.84 0.07 5.03
CA GLY A 38 -2.35 0.04 6.39
C GLY A 38 -1.74 -1.04 7.30
N LYS A 39 -0.62 -1.70 6.94
CA LYS A 39 -0.04 -2.80 7.75
C LYS A 39 0.17 -2.45 9.23
N TRP A 40 0.44 -1.18 9.54
CA TRP A 40 0.70 -0.68 10.89
C TRP A 40 -0.50 0.02 11.55
N GLN A 41 -1.59 0.19 10.81
CA GLN A 41 -2.84 0.73 11.33
C GLN A 41 -3.89 -0.37 11.25
N ASP A 42 -4.17 -1.01 12.39
CA ASP A 42 -5.25 -1.97 12.50
C ASP A 42 -6.34 -1.39 13.44
N PRO A 43 -7.62 -1.38 13.04
CA PRO A 43 -8.17 -1.80 11.75
C PRO A 43 -8.23 -0.62 10.75
N LEU A 44 -7.57 -0.74 9.60
CA LEU A 44 -7.64 0.25 8.53
C LEU A 44 -8.27 -0.33 7.27
N ASP A 45 -9.61 -0.35 7.24
CA ASP A 45 -10.37 -0.35 6.00
C ASP A 45 -10.33 1.08 5.43
N ILE A 46 -9.33 1.37 4.59
CA ILE A 46 -9.34 2.63 3.83
C ILE A 46 -10.57 2.59 2.93
N THR A 47 -11.60 3.36 3.30
CA THR A 47 -12.82 3.40 2.51
C THR A 47 -12.52 4.12 1.21
N ASP A 48 -12.78 3.44 0.10
CA ASP A 48 -12.64 4.01 -1.23
C ASP A 48 -13.61 5.22 -1.37
N PRO A 49 -13.08 6.43 -1.62
CA PRO A 49 -13.89 7.65 -1.68
C PRO A 49 -14.54 7.84 -3.06
N TYR A 50 -14.44 6.88 -3.98
CA TYR A 50 -15.00 7.00 -5.32
C TYR A 50 -16.51 7.25 -5.24
N ARG A 51 -16.95 8.33 -5.91
CA ARG A 51 -18.33 8.85 -5.88
C ARG A 51 -18.81 9.39 -4.52
N ARG A 52 -17.91 9.63 -3.56
CA ARG A 52 -18.21 10.27 -2.27
C ARG A 52 -17.92 11.78 -2.31
N PRO A 53 -18.48 12.58 -1.38
CA PRO A 53 -18.17 14.01 -1.29
C PRO A 53 -16.68 14.27 -1.00
N ALA A 54 -16.21 15.49 -1.30
CA ALA A 54 -14.81 15.89 -1.11
C ALA A 54 -14.28 15.62 0.32
N SER A 55 -15.13 15.73 1.34
CA SER A 55 -14.77 15.43 2.73
C SER A 55 -14.39 13.96 2.96
N ALA A 56 -14.90 13.02 2.15
CA ALA A 56 -14.47 11.63 2.19
C ALA A 56 -13.07 11.46 1.58
N PHE A 57 -12.77 12.18 0.49
CA PHE A 57 -11.42 12.20 -0.08
C PHE A 57 -10.39 12.76 0.90
N GLU A 58 -10.72 13.85 1.61
CA GLU A 58 -9.82 14.43 2.63
C GLU A 58 -9.55 13.45 3.77
N GLN A 59 -10.56 12.71 4.23
CA GLN A 59 -10.40 11.67 5.25
C GLN A 59 -9.52 10.52 4.76
N THR A 60 -9.77 10.00 3.57
CA THR A 60 -8.94 8.97 2.94
C THR A 60 -7.50 9.45 2.75
N TYR A 61 -7.30 10.69 2.32
CA TYR A 61 -5.97 11.29 2.15
C TYR A 61 -5.24 11.41 3.50
N ALA A 62 -5.92 11.87 4.55
CA ALA A 62 -5.35 11.96 5.88
C ALA A 62 -4.97 10.59 6.45
N GLN A 63 -5.80 9.56 6.21
CA GLN A 63 -5.47 8.17 6.56
C GLN A 63 -4.23 7.69 5.81
N LEU A 64 -4.17 7.91 4.50
CA LEU A 64 -3.03 7.55 3.67
C LEU A 64 -1.74 8.22 4.12
N SER A 65 -1.80 9.52 4.42
CA SER A 65 -0.63 10.26 4.90
C SER A 65 -0.08 9.64 6.18
N ARG A 66 -0.94 9.29 7.14
CA ARG A 66 -0.50 8.64 8.39
C ARG A 66 0.12 7.26 8.14
N CYS A 67 -0.46 6.48 7.23
CA CYS A 67 0.11 5.20 6.87
C CYS A 67 1.50 5.35 6.24
N ILE A 68 1.68 6.34 5.36
CA ILE A 68 2.99 6.63 4.76
C ILE A 68 4.00 7.07 5.83
N ASP A 69 3.58 7.90 6.80
CA ASP A 69 4.40 8.26 7.97
C ASP A 69 4.85 7.02 8.75
N ASP A 70 3.96 6.04 8.97
CA ASP A 70 4.31 4.78 9.65
C ASP A 70 5.34 3.96 8.86
N TRP A 71 5.35 4.07 7.53
CA TRP A 71 6.33 3.41 6.67
C TRP A 71 7.67 4.15 6.58
N LEU A 72 7.70 5.47 6.81
CA LEU A 72 8.90 6.29 6.68
C LEU A 72 10.12 5.78 7.48
N PRO A 73 9.99 5.33 8.75
CA PRO A 73 11.08 4.71 9.50
C PRO A 73 11.62 3.42 8.87
N HIS A 74 10.76 2.66 8.21
CA HIS A 74 11.13 1.39 7.58
C HIS A 74 11.86 1.58 6.24
N PHE A 75 11.62 2.70 5.55
CA PHE A 75 12.36 3.06 4.33
C PHE A 75 13.81 3.50 4.60
N GLN A 76 14.09 4.09 5.77
CA GLN A 76 15.41 4.66 6.09
C GLN A 76 16.44 3.63 6.57
N SER A 77 16.03 2.40 6.85
CA SER A 77 16.92 1.34 7.34
C SER A 77 17.69 0.59 6.25
N GLY A 78 17.56 1.00 4.98
CA GLY A 78 18.29 0.42 3.83
C GLY A 78 19.56 1.18 3.41
N ALA A 79 19.91 2.30 4.04
CA ALA A 79 21.03 3.17 3.61
C ALA A 79 22.32 3.01 4.45
N THR A 80 22.46 1.95 5.23
CA THR A 80 23.72 1.58 5.89
C THR A 80 24.15 0.18 5.48
N GLY A 81 24.97 0.14 4.44
CA GLY A 81 25.74 -1.00 3.96
C GLY A 81 26.88 -0.52 3.09
#